data_AF-A0A2V9QAZ1-F1
#
_entry.id   AF-A0A2V9QAZ1-F1
#
_cell.length_a   1.000
_cell.length_b   1.000
_cell.length_c   1.000
_cell.angle_alpha   90.00
_cell.angle_beta   90.00
_cell.angle_gamma   90.00
#
_symmetry.space_group_name_H-M   'P 1'
#
loop_
_entity.id
_entity.type
_entity.pdbx_description
1 polymer ?
#
loop_
_entity_poly.entity_id
_entity_poly.type
_entity_poly.pdbx_seq_one_letter_code
_entity_poly.pdbx_strand_id
1 'polypeptide(L)'
;MSAERECFKLDPERLAEAVSRYIDWEAFAYWARPGLEHKEFLVSEVVHELDARCPGFVEFNAKPRAADRQLPNAWDRLMLWIGEHFFHDAKAEGWYDAILISARIHPRAIRTMEYSDNCDEVWNASLPVPYPSFEAWRRDADRYVDVESH
;
A
#
# COMPACT_ATOMS: atom_id res chain seq x y z
N MET A 1 12.82 20.38 -15.91
CA MET A 1 14.25 20.30 -15.53
C MET A 1 14.50 20.73 -14.07
N SER A 2 13.65 20.35 -13.09
CA SER A 2 13.87 20.74 -11.68
C SER A 2 14.05 19.55 -10.72
N ALA A 3 13.49 18.37 -11.03
CA ALA A 3 13.61 17.19 -10.17
C ALA A 3 15.00 16.53 -10.21
N GLU A 4 15.77 16.71 -11.29
CA GLU A 4 17.10 16.08 -11.44
C GLU A 4 18.20 16.71 -10.59
N ARG A 5 18.02 17.95 -10.09
CA ARG A 5 19.07 18.68 -9.36
C ARG A 5 19.04 18.48 -7.84
N GLU A 6 17.94 18.02 -7.27
CA GLU A 6 17.83 17.75 -5.82
C GLU A 6 18.27 16.33 -5.45
N CYS A 7 18.33 15.41 -6.42
CA CYS A 7 18.77 14.03 -6.23
C CYS A 7 20.25 13.91 -5.78
N PHE A 8 21.06 14.95 -5.98
CA PHE A 8 22.52 14.89 -5.73
C PHE A 8 22.96 15.02 -4.26
N LYS A 9 22.04 15.19 -3.30
CA LYS A 9 22.38 15.26 -1.86
C LYS A 9 21.70 14.20 -0.99
N LEU A 10 20.79 13.40 -1.54
CA LEU A 10 20.16 12.35 -0.77
C LEU A 10 21.12 11.17 -0.67
N ASP A 11 21.39 10.74 0.56
CA ASP A 11 22.16 9.53 0.81
C ASP A 11 21.47 8.33 0.11
N PRO A 12 22.16 7.63 -0.83
CA PRO A 12 21.60 6.48 -1.52
C PRO A 12 21.11 5.38 -0.58
N GLU A 13 21.75 5.19 0.56
CA GLU A 13 21.33 4.18 1.56
C GLU A 13 20.01 4.59 2.21
N ARG A 14 19.88 5.87 2.57
CA ARG A 14 18.63 6.43 3.10
C ARG A 14 17.48 6.31 2.11
N LEU A 15 17.73 6.58 0.83
CA LEU A 15 16.71 6.40 -0.21
C LEU A 15 16.32 4.92 -0.34
N ALA A 16 17.29 4.01 -0.40
CA ALA A 16 17.04 2.58 -0.52
C ALA A 16 16.23 2.03 0.66
N GLU A 17 16.55 2.46 1.89
CA GLU A 17 15.77 2.09 3.08
C GLU A 17 14.34 2.60 2.99
N ALA A 18 14.15 3.87 2.62
CA ALA A 18 12.83 4.47 2.51
C ALA A 18 11.99 3.81 1.39
N VAL A 19 12.60 3.45 0.26
CA VAL A 19 11.96 2.68 -0.82
C VAL A 19 11.54 1.30 -0.32
N SER A 20 12.43 0.58 0.36
CA SER A 20 12.11 -0.74 0.94
C SER A 20 10.92 -0.65 1.90
N ARG A 21 10.95 0.33 2.81
CA ARG A 21 9.85 0.59 3.76
C ARG A 21 8.55 0.97 3.05
N TYR A 22 8.62 1.77 1.99
CA TYR A 22 7.43 2.15 1.23
C TYR A 22 6.79 0.93 0.57
N ILE A 23 7.60 0.06 -0.03
CA ILE A 23 7.12 -1.19 -0.65
C ILE A 23 6.45 -2.11 0.37
N ASP A 24 7.00 -2.21 1.60
CA ASP A 24 6.35 -2.97 2.67
C ASP A 24 4.98 -2.38 3.05
N TRP A 25 4.87 -1.06 3.09
CA TRP A 25 3.61 -0.37 3.38
C TRP A 25 2.59 -0.47 2.24
N GLU A 26 3.05 -0.40 0.99
CA GLU A 26 2.22 -0.60 -0.19
C GLU A 26 1.68 -2.04 -0.25
N ALA A 27 2.52 -3.04 0.04
CA ALA A 27 2.07 -4.42 0.18
C ALA A 27 1.01 -4.58 1.27
N PHE A 28 1.19 -3.92 2.41
CA PHE A 28 0.21 -3.93 3.49
C PHE A 28 -1.12 -3.32 3.07
N ALA A 29 -1.09 -2.22 2.34
CA ALA A 29 -2.30 -1.63 1.80
C ALA A 29 -3.00 -2.57 0.81
N TYR A 30 -2.27 -3.42 0.06
CA TYR A 30 -2.85 -4.27 -1.00
C TYR A 30 -3.58 -5.42 -0.37
N TRP A 31 -2.93 -6.00 0.62
CA TRP A 31 -3.55 -6.96 1.50
C TRP A 31 -4.80 -6.42 2.23
N ALA A 32 -4.82 -5.16 2.66
CA ALA A 32 -5.96 -4.61 3.41
C ALA A 32 -7.14 -4.21 2.52
N ARG A 33 -6.90 -3.85 1.25
CA ARG A 33 -7.90 -3.27 0.33
C ARG A 33 -9.18 -4.10 0.23
N PRO A 34 -9.15 -5.41 -0.07
CA PRO A 34 -10.37 -6.19 -0.24
C PRO A 34 -11.23 -6.25 1.03
N GLY A 35 -10.60 -6.38 2.21
CA GLY A 35 -11.30 -6.36 3.48
C GLY A 35 -11.85 -5.00 3.91
N LEU A 36 -11.25 -3.90 3.43
CA LEU A 36 -11.73 -2.53 3.67
C LEU A 36 -12.86 -2.11 2.73
N GLU A 37 -12.89 -2.65 1.51
CA GLU A 37 -13.86 -2.30 0.46
C GLU A 37 -15.05 -3.25 0.41
N HIS A 38 -15.01 -4.32 1.20
CA HIS A 38 -16.11 -5.26 1.35
C HIS A 38 -17.36 -4.56 1.94
N LYS A 39 -18.47 -4.62 1.20
CA LYS A 39 -19.66 -3.80 1.49
C LYS A 39 -20.47 -4.26 2.70
N GLU A 40 -20.33 -5.51 3.10
CA GLU A 40 -21.19 -6.10 4.13
C GLU A 40 -20.63 -5.94 5.55
N PHE A 41 -19.31 -6.01 5.71
CA PHE A 41 -18.62 -5.94 7.00
C PHE A 41 -17.12 -5.70 6.82
N LEU A 42 -16.48 -5.18 7.87
CA LEU A 42 -15.02 -5.12 7.95
C LEU A 42 -14.48 -6.47 8.42
N VAL A 43 -13.46 -6.98 7.73
CA VAL A 43 -12.78 -8.23 8.09
C VAL A 43 -11.99 -8.03 9.38
N SER A 44 -12.25 -8.85 10.41
CA SER A 44 -11.62 -8.70 11.74
C SER A 44 -10.10 -8.75 11.70
N GLU A 45 -9.52 -9.60 10.85
CA GLU A 45 -8.07 -9.71 10.65
C GLU A 45 -7.48 -8.39 10.14
N VAL A 46 -8.16 -7.78 9.15
CA VAL A 46 -7.74 -6.50 8.56
C VAL A 46 -7.87 -5.37 9.57
N VAL A 47 -8.95 -5.32 10.34
CA VAL A 47 -9.13 -4.32 11.41
C VAL A 47 -8.04 -4.47 12.47
N HIS A 48 -7.77 -5.70 12.92
CA HIS A 48 -6.75 -5.96 13.94
C HIS A 48 -5.37 -5.46 13.52
N GLU A 49 -4.94 -5.78 12.30
CA GLU A 49 -3.65 -5.34 11.77
C GLU A 49 -3.61 -3.82 11.53
N LEU A 50 -4.71 -3.21 11.08
CA LEU A 50 -4.79 -1.76 10.92
C LEU A 50 -4.71 -1.03 12.25
N ASP A 51 -5.37 -1.51 13.30
CA ASP A 51 -5.29 -0.91 14.63
C ASP A 51 -3.88 -1.07 15.23
N ALA A 52 -3.20 -2.18 14.96
CA ALA A 52 -1.84 -2.42 15.42
C ALA A 52 -0.80 -1.54 14.70
N ARG A 53 -0.91 -1.40 13.36
CA ARG A 53 0.10 -0.74 12.52
C ARG A 53 -0.20 0.72 12.21
N CYS A 54 -1.48 1.06 12.08
CA CYS A 54 -1.98 2.39 11.72
C CYS A 54 -3.04 2.87 12.73
N PRO A 55 -2.70 3.07 14.01
CA PRO A 55 -3.67 3.44 15.03
C PRO A 55 -4.46 4.69 14.65
N GLY A 56 -5.79 4.62 14.66
CA GLY A 56 -6.67 5.74 14.28
C GLY A 56 -7.07 5.78 12.80
N PHE A 57 -6.51 4.90 11.96
CA PHE A 57 -6.85 4.85 10.53
C PHE A 57 -8.29 4.36 10.31
N VAL A 58 -8.76 3.37 11.06
CA VAL A 58 -10.11 2.81 10.88
C VAL A 58 -11.18 3.90 11.08
N GLU A 59 -11.04 4.71 12.12
CA GLU A 59 -11.92 5.84 12.39
C GLU A 59 -11.77 6.94 11.33
N PHE A 60 -10.55 7.21 10.86
CA PHE A 60 -10.32 8.13 9.75
C PHE A 60 -11.02 7.66 8.47
N ASN A 61 -10.93 6.37 8.15
CA ASN A 61 -11.51 5.80 6.95
C ASN A 61 -13.05 5.77 7.01
N ALA A 62 -13.64 5.63 8.20
CA ALA A 62 -15.08 5.68 8.41
C ALA A 62 -15.69 7.09 8.23
N LYS A 63 -14.88 8.17 8.26
CA LYS A 63 -15.39 9.54 8.10
C LYS A 63 -16.06 9.72 6.73
N PRO A 64 -17.24 10.39 6.68
CA PRO A 64 -17.96 10.65 5.44
C PRO A 64 -17.04 11.27 4.39
N ARG A 65 -17.19 10.81 3.16
CA ARG A 65 -16.53 11.42 2.01
C ARG A 65 -17.14 12.81 1.85
N ALA A 66 -16.39 13.86 2.21
CA ALA A 66 -16.80 15.22 1.87
C ALA A 66 -17.01 15.26 0.35
N ALA A 67 -18.10 15.88 -0.10
CA ALA A 67 -18.56 15.86 -1.49
C ALA A 67 -17.55 16.47 -2.50
N ASP A 68 -16.44 17.02 -2.00
CA ASP A 68 -15.39 17.73 -2.70
C ASP A 68 -13.99 17.05 -2.63
N ARG A 69 -13.84 15.90 -1.97
CA ARG A 69 -12.51 15.27 -1.78
C ARG A 69 -12.13 14.26 -2.85
N GLN A 70 -10.99 14.53 -3.50
CA GLN A 70 -10.33 13.80 -4.58
C GLN A 70 -9.96 12.32 -4.34
N LEU A 71 -10.15 11.74 -3.15
CA LEU A 71 -9.69 10.37 -2.83
C LEU A 71 -10.86 9.37 -2.84
N PRO A 72 -11.00 8.55 -3.89
CA PRO A 72 -12.21 7.78 -4.17
C PRO A 72 -12.34 6.45 -3.41
N ASN A 73 -11.27 5.82 -2.91
CA ASN A 73 -11.37 4.46 -2.33
C ASN A 73 -10.59 4.30 -1.00
N ALA A 74 -10.70 3.14 -0.35
CA ALA A 74 -10.09 2.91 0.95
C ALA A 74 -8.57 2.76 0.86
N TRP A 75 -8.09 2.20 -0.25
CA TRP A 75 -6.68 2.14 -0.61
C TRP A 75 -6.02 3.52 -0.62
N ASP A 76 -6.59 4.48 -1.36
CA ASP A 76 -6.03 5.83 -1.51
C ASP A 76 -5.97 6.56 -0.17
N ARG A 77 -6.96 6.33 0.70
CA ARG A 77 -6.98 6.85 2.06
C ARG A 77 -5.88 6.25 2.93
N LEU A 78 -5.63 4.95 2.80
CA LEU A 78 -4.57 4.27 3.54
C LEU A 78 -3.18 4.73 3.07
N MET A 79 -2.97 4.86 1.76
CA MET A 79 -1.70 5.37 1.23
C MET A 79 -1.47 6.85 1.60
N LEU A 80 -2.52 7.67 1.63
CA LEU A 80 -2.43 9.02 2.18
C LEU A 80 -2.01 8.98 3.65
N TRP A 81 -2.71 8.19 4.48
CA TRP A 81 -2.41 8.05 5.90
C TRP A 81 -0.95 7.65 6.13
N ILE A 82 -0.48 6.63 5.40
CA ILE A 82 0.89 6.14 5.46
C ILE A 82 1.87 7.25 5.09
N GLY A 83 1.61 7.97 4.00
CA GLY A 83 2.45 9.07 3.55
C GLY A 83 2.54 10.20 4.57
N GLU A 84 1.45 10.54 5.26
CA GLU A 84 1.42 11.59 6.29
C GLU A 84 2.08 11.17 7.62
N HIS A 85 2.04 9.88 7.99
CA HIS A 85 2.52 9.42 9.30
C HIS A 85 3.91 8.80 9.27
N PHE A 86 4.27 8.08 8.20
CA PHE A 86 5.53 7.32 8.13
C PHE A 86 6.56 7.94 7.18
N PHE A 87 6.12 8.85 6.30
CA PHE A 87 6.97 9.51 5.31
C PHE A 87 6.89 11.04 5.39
N HIS A 88 6.44 11.58 6.53
CA HIS A 88 6.38 13.01 6.80
C HIS A 88 7.73 13.70 6.52
N ASP A 89 8.84 13.15 7.01
CA ASP A 89 10.15 13.78 6.86
C ASP A 89 10.60 13.83 5.40
N ALA A 90 10.36 12.74 4.64
CA ALA A 90 10.66 12.71 3.21
C ALA A 90 9.82 13.72 2.43
N LYS A 91 8.56 13.96 2.83
CA LYS A 91 7.71 15.01 2.26
C LYS A 91 8.22 16.40 2.64
N ALA A 92 8.52 16.63 3.92
CA ALA A 92 9.01 17.91 4.44
C ALA A 92 10.36 18.32 3.81
N GLU A 93 11.22 17.35 3.54
CA GLU A 93 12.51 17.54 2.89
C GLU A 93 12.45 17.48 1.34
N GLY A 94 11.29 17.24 0.75
CA GLY A 94 11.06 17.34 -0.70
C GLY A 94 11.54 16.15 -1.54
N TRP A 95 11.83 14.99 -0.94
CA TRP A 95 12.31 13.81 -1.68
C TRP A 95 11.36 12.61 -1.68
N TYR A 96 10.11 12.78 -1.21
CA TYR A 96 9.09 11.73 -1.27
C TYR A 96 8.81 11.22 -2.69
N ASP A 97 8.83 12.08 -3.69
CA ASP A 97 8.63 11.67 -5.09
C ASP A 97 9.73 10.73 -5.59
N ALA A 98 10.96 10.84 -5.08
CA ALA A 98 12.03 9.91 -5.40
C ALA A 98 11.72 8.50 -4.88
N ILE A 99 11.13 8.39 -3.67
CA ILE A 99 10.65 7.11 -3.14
C ILE A 99 9.60 6.51 -4.08
N LEU A 100 8.58 7.30 -4.46
CA LEU A 100 7.49 6.83 -5.31
C LEU A 100 7.98 6.36 -6.68
N ILE A 101 8.87 7.12 -7.32
CA ILE A 101 9.43 6.77 -8.63
C ILE A 101 10.27 5.48 -8.52
N SER A 102 11.12 5.38 -7.50
CA SER A 102 11.94 4.18 -7.28
C SER A 102 11.12 2.94 -6.94
N ALA A 103 10.07 3.08 -6.13
CA ALA A 103 9.18 1.97 -5.78
C ALA A 103 8.43 1.43 -7.00
N ARG A 104 7.91 2.31 -7.88
CA ARG A 104 7.13 1.93 -9.07
C ARG A 104 7.88 1.04 -10.06
N ILE A 105 9.21 1.13 -10.10
CA ILE A 105 10.06 0.30 -10.97
C ILE A 105 10.69 -0.89 -10.22
N HIS A 106 10.42 -1.03 -8.92
CA HIS A 106 11.02 -2.06 -8.11
C HIS A 106 10.33 -3.42 -8.36
N PRO A 107 11.06 -4.49 -8.72
CA PRO A 107 10.45 -5.79 -9.07
C PRO A 107 9.55 -6.38 -7.98
N ARG A 108 9.84 -6.10 -6.71
CA ARG A 108 8.98 -6.52 -5.58
C ARG A 108 7.65 -5.77 -5.55
N ALA A 109 7.63 -4.47 -5.84
CA ALA A 109 6.40 -3.68 -5.87
C ALA A 109 5.51 -4.13 -7.03
N ILE A 110 6.11 -4.33 -8.21
CA ILE A 110 5.42 -4.83 -9.41
C ILE A 110 4.74 -6.18 -9.11
N ARG A 111 5.48 -7.16 -8.58
CA ARG A 111 4.91 -8.47 -8.23
C ARG A 111 3.81 -8.39 -7.17
N THR A 112 3.95 -7.46 -6.23
CA THR A 112 2.93 -7.24 -5.19
C THR A 112 1.63 -6.72 -5.79
N MET A 113 1.72 -5.74 -6.69
CA MET A 113 0.59 -5.21 -7.43
C MET A 113 -0.06 -6.31 -8.28
N GLU A 114 0.72 -7.03 -9.10
CA GLU A 114 0.22 -8.11 -9.94
C GLU A 114 -0.46 -9.22 -9.14
N TYR A 115 0.13 -9.63 -8.01
CA TYR A 115 -0.48 -10.61 -7.12
C TYR A 115 -1.79 -10.09 -6.52
N SER A 116 -1.86 -8.81 -6.14
CA SER A 116 -3.10 -8.20 -5.66
C SER A 116 -4.19 -8.20 -6.72
N ASP A 117 -3.85 -7.94 -7.98
CA ASP A 117 -4.82 -7.97 -9.08
C ASP A 117 -5.31 -9.41 -9.32
N ASN A 118 -4.41 -10.40 -9.29
CA ASN A 118 -4.79 -11.81 -9.34
C ASN A 118 -5.68 -12.22 -8.13
N CYS A 119 -5.41 -11.71 -6.92
CA CYS A 119 -6.28 -11.94 -5.77
C CYS A 119 -7.69 -11.36 -6.01
N ASP A 120 -7.80 -10.15 -6.57
CA ASP A 120 -9.09 -9.56 -6.88
C ASP A 120 -9.87 -10.38 -7.91
N GLU A 121 -9.19 -10.95 -8.91
CA GLU A 121 -9.81 -11.86 -9.89
C GLU A 121 -10.27 -13.19 -9.26
N VAL A 122 -9.42 -13.81 -8.43
CA VAL A 122 -9.71 -15.12 -7.81
C VAL A 122 -10.77 -15.01 -6.72
N TRP A 123 -10.70 -13.98 -5.88
CA TRP A 123 -11.66 -13.76 -4.79
C TRP A 123 -12.98 -13.19 -5.34
N ASN A 124 -12.93 -12.39 -6.41
CA ASN A 124 -14.10 -11.79 -7.05
C ASN A 124 -15.02 -11.12 -6.01
N ALA A 125 -16.26 -11.58 -5.87
CA ALA A 125 -17.23 -11.04 -4.91
C ALA A 125 -17.17 -11.72 -3.53
N SER A 126 -16.30 -12.71 -3.31
CA SER A 126 -16.26 -13.52 -2.10
C SER A 126 -14.86 -13.58 -1.52
N LEU A 127 -14.65 -12.88 -0.40
CA LEU A 127 -13.38 -12.92 0.31
C LEU A 127 -13.06 -14.35 0.79
N PRO A 128 -11.77 -14.73 0.83
CA PRO A 128 -11.36 -16.02 1.34
C PRO A 128 -11.74 -16.16 2.82
N VAL A 129 -12.14 -17.38 3.21
CA VAL A 129 -12.43 -17.76 4.59
C VAL A 129 -11.55 -18.97 4.95
N PRO A 130 -10.57 -18.83 5.86
CA PRO A 130 -10.19 -17.60 6.56
C PRO A 130 -9.53 -16.57 5.63
N TYR A 131 -9.61 -15.29 6.02
CA TYR A 131 -8.82 -14.24 5.36
C TYR A 131 -7.33 -14.50 5.65
N PRO A 132 -6.43 -14.42 4.66
CA PRO A 132 -5.02 -14.68 4.90
C PRO A 132 -4.42 -13.63 5.83
N SER A 133 -3.51 -14.03 6.71
CA SER A 133 -2.70 -13.05 7.45
C SER A 133 -1.81 -12.26 6.49
N PHE A 134 -1.41 -11.05 6.88
CA PHE A 134 -0.55 -10.22 6.05
C PHE A 134 0.77 -10.91 5.69
N GLU A 135 1.39 -11.61 6.64
CA GLU A 135 2.67 -12.30 6.43
C GLU A 135 2.55 -13.48 5.45
N ALA A 136 1.42 -14.18 5.46
CA ALA A 136 1.16 -15.25 4.51
C ALA A 136 0.95 -14.68 3.11
N TRP A 137 0.07 -13.68 2.99
CA TRP A 137 -0.22 -13.02 1.72
C TRP A 137 1.03 -12.37 1.11
N ARG A 138 1.83 -11.66 1.90
CA ARG A 138 3.07 -11.03 1.45
C ARG A 138 4.09 -12.05 0.97
N ARG A 139 4.19 -13.21 1.63
CA ARG A 139 5.09 -14.29 1.20
C ARG A 139 4.69 -14.85 -0.16
N ASP A 140 3.39 -14.96 -0.41
CA ASP A 140 2.86 -15.45 -1.68
C ASP A 140 3.05 -14.40 -2.78
N ALA A 141 2.81 -13.11 -2.47
CA ALA A 141 3.13 -11.98 -3.35
C ALA A 141 4.62 -11.93 -3.72
N ASP A 142 5.52 -12.11 -2.75
CA ASP A 142 6.97 -12.15 -2.95
C ASP A 142 7.44 -13.36 -3.77
N ARG A 143 6.57 -14.35 -4.03
CA ARG A 143 6.85 -15.52 -4.88
C ARG A 143 6.06 -15.51 -6.17
N TYR A 144 5.16 -14.55 -6.34
CA TYR A 144 4.30 -14.48 -7.49
C TYR A 144 5.13 -14.26 -8.76
N VAL A 145 4.79 -15.04 -9.78
CA VAL A 145 5.26 -14.90 -11.14
C VAL A 145 4.00 -15.01 -11.97
N ASP A 146 3.68 -13.98 -12.73
CA ASP A 146 2.57 -14.05 -13.67
C ASP A 146 2.91 -15.12 -14.71
N VAL A 147 2.21 -16.24 -14.64
CA VAL A 147 2.32 -17.29 -15.65
C VAL A 147 1.35 -16.88 -16.72
N GLU A 148 1.82 -16.07 -17.69
CA GLU A 148 1.05 -15.73 -18.87
C GLU A 148 0.37 -17.01 -19.38
N SER A 149 -0.96 -17.05 -19.31
CA SER A 149 -1.75 -18.09 -19.95
C SER A 149 -1.68 -17.81 -21.45
N HIS A 150 -0.65 -18.36 -22.10
CA HIS A 150 -0.49 -18.37 -23.56
C HIS A 150 -1.67 -19.04 -24.26
#